data_AF-A0A3B0YJS0-F1
#
_entry.id   AF-A0A3B0YJS0-F1
#
_cell.length_a   1.000
_cell.length_b   1.000
_cell.length_c   1.000
_cell.angle_alpha   90.00
_cell.angle_beta   90.00
_cell.angle_gamma   90.00
#
_symmetry.space_group_name_H-M   'P 1'
#
loop_
_entity.id
_entity.type
_entity.pdbx_description
1 polymer ?
#
loop_
_entity_poly.entity_id
_entity_poly.type
_entity_poly.pdbx_seq_one_letter_code
_entity_poly.pdbx_strand_id
1 'polypeptide(L)' 'MAYWRQWRRPRTKVRSLMKLGVHVRSAVACGITSKGPWRSAKTPGIQQALSNA' A
#
# COMPACT_ATOMS: atom_id res chain seq x y z
N MET A 1 -5.22 2.36 -10.83
CA MET A 1 -4.62 3.08 -9.67
C MET A 1 -5.68 3.82 -8.83
N ALA A 2 -6.82 3.19 -8.54
CA ALA A 2 -7.93 3.82 -7.81
C ALA A 2 -7.76 3.77 -6.28
N TYR A 3 -7.24 2.64 -5.76
CA TYR A 3 -7.05 2.44 -4.32
C TYR A 3 -6.16 3.49 -3.64
N TRP A 4 -5.12 3.96 -4.34
CA TRP A 4 -4.19 4.95 -3.79
C TRP A 4 -4.75 6.38 -3.75
N ARG A 5 -5.69 6.71 -4.64
CA ARG A 5 -6.48 7.94 -4.54
C ARG A 5 -7.55 7.81 -3.44
N GLN A 6 -8.08 6.61 -3.23
CA GLN A 6 -9.08 6.32 -2.18
C GLN A 6 -8.47 6.37 -0.78
N TRP A 7 -7.25 5.86 -0.59
CA TRP A 7 -6.59 5.84 0.71
C TRP A 7 -5.69 7.06 0.88
N ARG A 8 -6.32 8.19 1.20
CA ARG A 8 -5.64 9.49 1.31
C ARG A 8 -4.78 9.65 2.56
N ARG A 9 -5.09 8.94 3.64
CA ARG A 9 -4.36 9.02 4.92
C ARG A 9 -3.35 7.87 5.02
N PRO A 10 -2.11 8.11 5.50
CA PRO A 10 -1.13 7.04 5.68
C PRO A 10 -1.66 5.89 6.55
N ARG A 11 -2.39 6.22 7.61
CA ARG A 11 -2.98 5.22 8.53
C ARG A 11 -4.02 4.33 7.85
N THR A 12 -4.85 4.89 6.95
CA THR A 12 -5.81 4.07 6.19
C THR A 12 -5.11 3.22 5.14
N LYS A 13 -4.07 3.72 4.49
CA LYS A 13 -3.24 2.91 3.58
C LYS A 13 -2.66 1.68 4.27
N VAL A 14 -2.00 1.88 5.42
CA VAL A 14 -1.38 0.80 6.18
C VAL A 14 -2.43 -0.23 6.60
N ARG A 15 -3.57 0.21 7.14
CA ARG A 15 -4.65 -0.69 7.57
C ARG A 15 -5.23 -1.50 6.41
N SER A 16 -5.44 -0.88 5.24
CA SER A 16 -5.95 -1.61 4.08
C SER A 16 -4.92 -2.59 3.51
N LEU A 17 -3.63 -2.23 3.48
CA LEU A 17 -2.56 -3.15 3.08
C LEU A 17 -2.46 -4.35 4.03
N MET A 18 -2.60 -4.14 5.33
CA MET A 18 -2.65 -5.22 6.32
C MET A 18 -3.86 -6.14 6.11
N LYS A 19 -5.04 -5.58 5.77
CA LYS A 19 -6.23 -6.38 5.42
C LYS A 19 -6.02 -7.27 4.20
N LEU A 20 -5.17 -6.85 3.26
CA LEU A 20 -4.79 -7.62 2.07
C LEU A 20 -3.64 -8.60 2.34
N GLY A 21 -3.28 -8.85 3.61
CA GLY A 21 -2.26 -9.83 3.98
C GLY A 21 -0.82 -9.38 3.74
N VAL A 22 -0.57 -8.06 3.56
CA VAL A 22 0.79 -7.54 3.46
C VAL A 22 1.44 -7.52 4.84
N HIS A 23 2.69 -7.98 4.92
CA HIS A 23 3.47 -7.97 6.15
C HIS A 23 3.56 -6.57 6.76
N VAL A 24 3.40 -6.45 8.09
CA VAL A 24 3.29 -5.18 8.83
C VAL A 24 4.39 -4.19 8.45
N ARG A 25 5.64 -4.64 8.39
CA ARG A 25 6.80 -3.78 8.06
C ARG A 25 6.73 -3.24 6.63
N SER A 26 6.31 -4.06 5.68
CA SER A 26 6.13 -3.68 4.27
C SER A 26 4.91 -2.75 4.10
N ALA A 27 3.83 -3.02 4.81
CA ALA A 27 2.63 -2.19 4.82
C ALA A 27 2.92 -0.79 5.37
N VAL A 28 3.69 -0.68 6.46
CA VAL A 28 4.12 0.61 7.02
C VAL A 28 5.02 1.35 6.04
N ALA A 29 6.05 0.70 5.49
CA ALA A 29 6.97 1.31 4.53
C ALA A 29 6.25 1.82 3.27
N CYS A 30 5.29 1.06 2.74
CA CYS A 30 4.46 1.46 1.60
C CYS A 30 3.41 2.53 1.96
N GLY A 31 2.89 2.53 3.19
CA GLY A 31 1.82 3.45 3.61
C GLY A 31 2.31 4.86 3.93
N ILE A 32 3.54 5.01 4.43
CA ILE A 32 4.16 6.31 4.78
C ILE A 32 4.97 6.92 3.65
N THR A 33 5.10 6.23 2.51
CA THR A 33 5.93 6.72 1.40
C THR A 33 5.36 8.01 0.80
N SER A 34 6.23 8.99 0.59
CA SER A 34 5.94 10.21 -0.18
C SER A 34 5.98 9.98 -1.69
N LYS A 35 6.35 8.77 -2.14
CA LYS A 35 6.43 8.42 -3.56
C LYS A 35 5.05 8.48 -4.21
N GLY A 36 5.02 9.07 -5.40
CA GLY A 36 3.83 9.09 -6.24
C GLY A 36 3.28 7.69 -6.53
N PRO A 37 2.00 7.60 -6.91
CA PRO A 37 1.32 6.31 -7.05
C PRO A 37 1.96 5.40 -8.09
N TRP A 38 2.47 5.95 -9.19
CA TRP A 38 3.18 5.19 -10.23
C TRP A 38 4.47 4.53 -9.75
N ARG A 39 5.25 5.23 -8.91
CA ARG A 39 6.45 4.66 -8.30
C ARG A 39 6.09 3.64 -7.22
N SER A 40 5.01 3.89 -6.48
CA SER A 40 4.56 3.00 -5.42
C SER A 40 4.01 1.66 -5.94
N ALA A 41 3.36 1.65 -7.11
CA ALA A 41 2.76 0.45 -7.70
C ALA A 41 3.76 -0.71 -7.92
N LYS A 42 5.04 -0.39 -8.14
CA LYS A 42 6.11 -1.38 -8.36
C LYS A 42 6.79 -1.85 -7.05
N THR A 43 6.28 -1.42 -5.89
CA THR A 43 6.89 -1.78 -4.60
C THR A 43 6.41 -3.19 -4.19
N PRO A 44 7.28 -4.07 -3.66
CA PRO A 44 6.91 -5.44 -3.31
C PRO A 44 5.71 -5.52 -2.35
N GLY A 45 5.59 -4.59 -1.39
CA GLY A 45 4.43 -4.54 -0.50
C GLY A 45 3.10 -4.26 -1.21
N ILE A 46 3.11 -3.51 -2.32
CA ILE A 46 1.90 -3.26 -3.12
C ILE A 46 1.63 -4.42 -4.05
N GLN A 47 2.67 -5.00 -4.66
CA GLN A 47 2.50 -6.15 -5.55
C GLN A 47 1.96 -7.38 -4.79
N GLN A 48 2.38 -7.55 -3.53
CA GLN A 48 1.80 -8.54 -2.63
C GLN A 48 0.33 -8.25 -2.31
N ALA A 49 -0.02 -7.01 -1.97
CA ALA A 49 -1.42 -6.61 -1.76
C ALA A 49 -2.28 -6.85 -3.01
N LEU A 50 -1.76 -6.60 -4.21
CA LEU A 50 -2.47 -6.81 -5.47
C LEU A 50 -2.59 -8.29 -5.84
N SER A 51 -1.62 -9.11 -5.46
CA SER A 51 -1.64 -10.56 -5.70
C SER A 51 -2.58 -11.30 -4.73
N ASN A 52 -2.88 -10.69 -3.58
CA ASN A 52 -3.77 -11.23 -2.55
C ASN A 52 -5.20 -10.64 -2.60
N ALA A 53 -5.45 -9.69 -3.51
CA ALA A 53 -6.73 -8.99 -3.66
C ALA A 53 -7.66 -9.72 -4.62
#